data_AF-A0A2J4Y6L0-F1
#
_entry.id   AF-A0A2J4Y6L0-F1
#
_cell.length_a   1.000
_cell.length_b   1.000
_cell.length_c   1.000
_cell.angle_alpha   90.00
_cell.angle_beta   90.00
_cell.angle_gamma   90.00
#
_symmetry.space_group_name_H-M   'P 1'
#
loop_
_entity.id
_entity.type
_entity.pdbx_description
1 polymer ?
#
loop_
_entity_poly.entity_id
_entity_poly.type
_entity_poly.pdbx_seq_one_letter_code
_entity_poly.pdbx_strand_id
1 'polypeptide(L)'
;MTLLAWGVAWLLDFIIGDPQSWPHPVRWIGNLIAAVQRDVRRYCRSDVALRVGGAVMWLVVVGLTWSVCWGVLTLARTIHPWLGWLVEVWMIFTVLAGRCLAQSARD
;
A
#
# COMPACT_ATOMS: atom_id res chain seq x y z
N MET A 1 -7.69 -15.39 15.81
CA MET A 1 -8.17 -14.02 15.52
C MET A 1 -7.61 -13.49 14.20
N THR A 2 -6.33 -13.73 13.89
CA THR A 2 -5.71 -13.36 12.60
C THR A 2 -6.31 -14.13 11.42
N LEU A 3 -6.38 -15.47 11.46
CA LEU A 3 -6.96 -16.27 10.36
C LEU A 3 -8.41 -15.90 9.99
N LEU A 4 -9.22 -15.49 10.98
CA LEU A 4 -10.56 -14.96 10.77
C LEU A 4 -10.53 -13.61 10.04
N ALA A 5 -9.57 -12.74 10.33
CA ALA A 5 -9.37 -11.48 9.60
C ALA A 5 -9.06 -11.72 8.12
N TRP A 6 -8.19 -12.68 7.82
CA TRP A 6 -7.87 -13.07 6.43
C TRP A 6 -9.11 -13.58 5.69
N GLY A 7 -9.89 -14.46 6.31
CA GLY A 7 -11.12 -14.99 5.72
C GLY A 7 -12.19 -13.92 5.48
N VAL A 8 -12.40 -13.03 6.45
CA VAL A 8 -13.37 -11.93 6.34
C VAL A 8 -12.93 -10.89 5.31
N ALA A 9 -11.65 -10.50 5.29
CA ALA A 9 -11.11 -9.58 4.30
C ALA A 9 -11.27 -10.13 2.87
N TRP A 10 -11.00 -11.42 2.68
CA TRP A 10 -11.19 -12.09 1.39
C TRP A 10 -12.66 -12.15 0.96
N LEU A 11 -13.58 -12.45 1.89
CA LEU A 11 -15.01 -12.47 1.60
C LEU A 11 -15.52 -11.05 1.24
N LEU A 12 -15.04 -10.03 1.94
CA LEU A 12 -15.36 -8.63 1.65
C LEU A 12 -14.86 -8.22 0.27
N ASP A 13 -13.62 -8.57 -0.09
CA ASP A 13 -13.03 -8.28 -1.41
C ASP A 13 -13.82 -8.95 -2.53
N PHE A 14 -14.32 -10.17 -2.28
CA PHE A 14 -15.14 -10.90 -3.22
C PHE A 14 -16.53 -10.27 -3.43
N ILE A 15 -17.19 -9.84 -2.35
CA ILE A 15 -18.59 -9.34 -2.37
C ILE A 15 -18.66 -7.89 -2.83
N ILE A 16 -17.87 -7.00 -2.22
CA ILE A 16 -17.96 -5.55 -2.48
C ILE A 16 -17.21 -5.23 -3.76
N GLY A 17 -16.04 -5.85 -3.97
CA GLY A 17 -15.05 -5.38 -4.92
C GLY A 17 -14.55 -3.96 -4.57
N ASP A 18 -13.40 -3.56 -5.11
CA ASP A 18 -12.86 -2.23 -4.86
C ASP A 18 -13.69 -1.15 -5.58
N PRO A 19 -14.35 -0.23 -4.85
CA PRO A 19 -14.91 0.96 -5.47
C PRO A 19 -13.75 1.80 -6.00
N GLN A 20 -13.77 2.12 -7.29
CA GLN A 20 -12.68 2.85 -7.94
C GLN A 20 -12.47 4.27 -7.37
N SER A 21 -13.30 4.75 -6.44
CA SER A 21 -13.19 6.04 -5.74
C SER A 21 -12.72 5.94 -4.28
N TRP A 22 -12.53 4.75 -3.72
CA TRP A 22 -12.15 4.61 -2.31
C TRP A 22 -10.67 4.97 -2.06
N PRO A 23 -10.34 5.52 -0.86
CA PRO A 23 -8.98 5.83 -0.48
C PRO A 23 -8.19 4.53 -0.27
N HIS A 24 -7.59 4.02 -1.34
CA HIS A 24 -6.71 2.85 -1.30
C HIS A 24 -5.26 3.25 -1.01
N PRO A 25 -4.65 2.74 0.07
CA PRO A 25 -3.23 2.96 0.38
C PRO A 25 -2.30 2.67 -0.81
N VAL A 26 -2.60 1.65 -1.62
CA VAL A 26 -1.82 1.27 -2.80
C VAL A 26 -1.74 2.40 -3.83
N ARG A 27 -2.82 3.19 -4.00
CA ARG A 27 -2.81 4.35 -4.90
C ARG A 27 -1.95 5.48 -4.38
N TRP A 28 -1.94 5.70 -3.07
CA TRP A 28 -1.06 6.69 -2.44
C TRP A 28 0.41 6.30 -2.59
N ILE A 29 0.73 5.01 -2.46
CA ILE A 29 2.07 4.48 -2.75
C ILE A 29 2.44 4.72 -4.22
N GLY A 30 1.53 4.45 -5.16
CA GLY A 30 1.73 4.74 -6.58
C GLY A 30 2.01 6.23 -6.87
N ASN A 31 1.26 7.14 -6.23
CA ASN A 31 1.48 8.58 -6.34
C ASN A 31 2.83 9.00 -5.73
N LEU A 32 3.22 8.40 -4.60
CA LEU A 32 4.51 8.64 -3.97
C LEU A 32 5.66 8.19 -4.90
N ILE A 33 5.56 7.01 -5.50
CA ILE A 33 6.53 6.53 -6.48
C ILE A 33 6.63 7.49 -7.65
N ALA A 34 5.49 7.92 -8.22
CA ALA A 34 5.49 8.86 -9.34
C ALA A 34 6.13 10.21 -8.99
N ALA A 35 5.90 10.72 -7.78
CA ALA A 35 6.52 11.96 -7.29
C ALA A 35 8.04 11.79 -7.15
N VAL A 36 8.50 10.77 -6.42
CA VAL A 36 9.92 10.53 -6.19
C VAL A 36 10.65 10.22 -7.51
N GLN A 37 10.02 9.48 -8.43
CA GLN A 37 10.58 9.18 -9.73
C GLN A 37 10.78 10.44 -10.59
N ARG A 38 9.86 11.42 -10.52
CA ARG A 38 10.02 12.70 -11.22
C ARG A 38 11.23 13.47 -10.69
N ASP A 39 11.41 13.49 -9.38
CA ASP A 39 12.54 14.16 -8.74
C ASP A 39 13.85 13.45 -9.10
N VAL A 40 13.90 12.12 -8.99
CA VAL A 40 15.08 11.33 -9.39
C VAL A 40 15.45 11.58 -10.85
N ARG A 41 14.49 11.56 -11.78
CA ARG A 41 14.78 11.84 -13.21
C ARG A 41 15.16 13.29 -13.50
N ARG A 42 14.74 14.24 -12.66
CA ARG A 42 15.10 15.66 -12.79
C ARG A 42 16.54 15.91 -12.36
N TYR A 43 16.98 15.30 -11.26
CA TYR A 43 18.32 15.52 -10.67
C TYR A 43 19.38 14.54 -11.18
N CYS A 44 19.00 13.31 -11.52
CA CYS A 44 19.92 12.28 -11.99
C CYS A 44 19.88 12.17 -13.52
N ARG A 45 20.90 12.74 -14.20
CA ARG A 45 21.03 12.67 -15.67
C ARG A 45 22.09 11.70 -16.18
N SER A 46 22.92 11.15 -15.31
CA SER A 46 23.94 10.13 -15.63
C SER A 46 23.41 8.73 -15.32
N ASP A 47 23.81 7.71 -16.09
CA ASP A 47 23.43 6.31 -15.89
C ASP A 47 23.72 5.81 -14.46
N VAL A 48 24.85 6.22 -13.88
CA VAL A 48 25.21 5.86 -12.50
C VAL A 48 24.28 6.55 -11.50
N ALA A 49 23.96 7.83 -11.75
CA ALA A 49 23.05 8.60 -10.89
C ALA A 49 21.62 8.04 -10.94
N LEU A 50 21.17 7.55 -12.10
CA LEU A 50 19.86 6.90 -12.26
C LEU A 50 19.77 5.58 -11.47
N ARG A 51 20.84 4.76 -11.48
CA ARG A 51 20.89 3.53 -10.69
C ARG A 51 20.84 3.81 -9.19
N VAL A 52 21.64 4.76 -8.70
CA VAL A 52 21.64 5.16 -7.29
C VAL A 52 20.30 5.80 -6.91
N GLY A 53 19.77 6.68 -7.74
CA GLY A 53 18.47 7.31 -7.53
C GLY A 53 17.32 6.30 -7.47
N GLY A 54 17.37 5.23 -8.27
CA GLY A 54 16.44 4.11 -8.18
C GLY A 54 16.52 3.35 -6.86
N ALA A 55 17.73 3.06 -6.37
CA ALA A 55 17.94 2.40 -5.08
C ALA A 55 17.46 3.27 -3.90
N VAL A 56 17.74 4.57 -3.94
CA VAL A 56 17.24 5.54 -2.94
C VAL A 56 15.72 5.63 -2.99
N MET A 57 15.13 5.70 -4.18
CA MET A 57 13.67 5.70 -4.36
C MET A 57 13.04 4.46 -3.73
N TRP A 58 13.62 3.27 -3.96
CA TRP A 58 13.15 2.03 -3.35
C TRP A 58 13.20 2.09 -1.82
N LEU A 59 14.33 2.50 -1.25
CA LEU A 59 14.48 2.65 0.21
C LEU A 59 13.45 3.62 0.80
N VAL A 60 13.24 4.76 0.15
CA VAL A 60 12.28 5.78 0.60
C VAL A 60 10.85 5.24 0.54
N VAL A 61 10.44 4.67 -0.59
CA VAL A 61 9.06 4.21 -0.77
C VAL A 61 8.76 3.03 0.15
N VAL A 62 9.64 2.02 0.18
CA VAL A 62 9.44 0.82 1.01
C VAL A 62 9.53 1.18 2.49
N GLY A 63 10.55 1.94 2.89
CA GLY A 63 10.74 2.36 4.27
C GLY A 63 9.57 3.19 4.78
N LEU A 64 9.13 4.19 4.02
CA LEU A 64 8.02 5.06 4.42
C LEU A 64 6.69 4.29 4.48
N THR A 65 6.43 3.42 3.50
CA THR A 65 5.22 2.56 3.51
C THR A 65 5.22 1.66 4.75
N TRP A 66 6.34 0.99 5.05
CA TRP A 66 6.45 0.12 6.21
C TRP A 66 6.27 0.90 7.52
N SER A 67 6.95 2.04 7.68
CA SER A 67 6.85 2.88 8.88
C SER A 67 5.42 3.39 9.10
N VAL A 68 4.73 3.82 8.05
CA VAL A 68 3.34 4.27 8.14
C VAL A 68 2.42 3.12 8.53
N CYS A 69 2.51 1.97 7.85
CA CYS A 69 1.67 0.82 8.17
C CYS A 69 1.88 0.34 9.61
N TRP A 70 3.14 0.24 10.04
CA TRP A 70 3.49 -0.14 11.41
C TRP A 70 2.96 0.86 12.44
N GLY A 71 3.14 2.16 12.20
CA GLY A 71 2.68 3.23 13.08
C GLY A 71 1.17 3.22 13.24
N VAL A 72 0.43 3.09 12.14
CA VAL A 72 -1.04 3.02 12.13
C VAL A 72 -1.55 1.81 12.91
N LEU A 73 -1.00 0.61 12.67
CA LEU A 73 -1.40 -0.61 13.38
C LEU A 73 -1.08 -0.53 14.87
N THR A 74 0.10 -0.02 15.23
CA THR A 74 0.52 0.12 16.62
C THR A 74 -0.41 1.09 17.34
N LEU A 75 -0.66 2.27 16.77
CA LEU A 75 -1.54 3.27 17.36
C LEU A 75 -2.98 2.74 17.50
N ALA A 76 -3.50 2.11 16.46
CA ALA A 76 -4.84 1.51 16.47
C ALA A 76 -5.00 0.46 17.59
N ARG A 77 -3.98 -0.40 17.78
CA ARG A 77 -3.96 -1.39 18.87
C ARG A 77 -3.83 -0.75 20.25
N THR A 78 -3.06 0.34 20.38
CA THR A 78 -2.96 1.06 21.67
C THR A 78 -4.24 1.78 22.07
N ILE A 79 -5.05 2.24 21.12
CA ILE A 79 -6.33 2.89 21.39
C ILE A 79 -7.38 1.85 21.81
N HIS A 80 -7.57 0.79 21.00
CA HIS A 80 -8.51 -0.28 21.34
C HIS A 80 -8.20 -1.58 20.57
N PRO A 81 -8.18 -2.76 21.22
CA PRO A 81 -7.84 -4.03 20.56
C PRO A 81 -8.73 -4.35 19.35
N TRP A 82 -10.03 -4.06 19.44
CA TRP A 82 -10.97 -4.26 18.33
C TRP A 82 -10.77 -3.28 17.16
N LEU A 83 -10.32 -2.04 17.45
CA LEU A 83 -10.03 -1.05 16.42
C LEU A 83 -8.77 -1.43 15.66
N GLY A 84 -7.74 -1.92 16.38
CA GLY A 84 -6.57 -2.55 15.77
C GLY A 84 -6.93 -3.71 14.82
N TRP A 85 -7.86 -4.58 15.22
CA TRP A 85 -8.32 -5.68 14.38
C TRP A 85 -9.06 -5.20 13.11
N LEU A 86 -9.92 -4.20 13.23
CA LEU A 86 -10.64 -3.63 12.09
C LEU A 86 -9.70 -2.95 11.07
N VAL A 87 -8.71 -2.20 11.57
CA VAL A 87 -7.67 -1.58 10.74
C VAL A 87 -6.81 -2.63 10.05
N GLU A 88 -6.49 -3.74 10.73
CA GLU A 88 -5.75 -4.87 10.15
C GLU A 88 -6.53 -5.54 9.01
N VAL A 89 -7.82 -5.82 9.21
CA VAL A 89 -8.72 -6.34 8.16
C VAL A 89 -8.79 -5.40 6.96
N TRP A 90 -8.96 -4.10 7.22
CA TRP A 90 -9.01 -3.08 6.17
C TRP A 90 -7.69 -2.99 5.38
N MET A 91 -6.54 -2.99 6.08
CA MET A 91 -5.24 -3.01 5.41
C MET A 91 -5.07 -4.24 4.52
N ILE A 92 -5.39 -5.44 5.02
CA ILE A 92 -5.31 -6.69 4.25
C ILE A 92 -6.20 -6.62 3.01
N PHE A 93 -7.45 -6.17 3.17
CA PHE A 93 -8.38 -5.98 2.06
C PHE A 93 -7.81 -5.05 0.98
N THR A 94 -7.26 -3.88 1.38
CA THR A 94 -6.71 -2.92 0.42
C THR A 94 -5.42 -3.38 -0.28
N VAL A 95 -4.68 -4.31 0.32
CA VAL A 95 -3.44 -4.86 -0.26
C VAL A 95 -3.74 -6.03 -1.21
N LEU A 96 -4.76 -6.84 -0.90
CA LEU A 96 -5.18 -7.94 -1.78
C LEU A 96 -5.69 -7.43 -3.12
N ALA A 97 -6.54 -6.38 -3.11
CA ALA A 97 -7.05 -5.66 -4.29
C ALA A 97 -7.31 -6.58 -5.51
N GLY A 98 -7.89 -7.76 -5.29
CA GLY A 98 -7.80 -8.87 -6.25
C GLY A 98 -8.53 -8.58 -7.55
N ARG A 99 -9.63 -7.81 -7.48
CA ARG A 99 -10.37 -7.34 -8.65
C ARG A 99 -9.63 -6.28 -9.45
N CYS A 100 -8.96 -5.31 -8.81
CA CYS A 100 -8.15 -4.32 -9.52
C CYS A 100 -7.00 -4.98 -10.28
N LEU A 101 -6.36 -5.98 -9.68
CA LEU A 101 -5.30 -6.77 -10.32
C LEU A 101 -5.86 -7.57 -11.50
N ALA A 102 -7.01 -8.23 -11.33
CA ALA A 102 -7.65 -8.99 -12.40
C ALA A 102 -8.14 -8.12 -13.58
N GLN A 103 -8.58 -6.89 -13.31
CA GLN A 103 -8.93 -5.91 -14.34
C GLN A 103 -7.68 -5.44 -15.09
N SER A 104 -6.63 -5.04 -14.37
CA SER A 104 -5.37 -4.57 -14.97
C SER A 104 -4.62 -5.64 -15.77
N ALA A 105 -4.92 -6.92 -15.55
CA ALA A 105 -4.36 -8.02 -16.32
C ALA A 105 -5.14 -8.33 -17.61
N ARG A 106 -6.36 -7.79 -17.77
CA ARG A 106 -7.20 -7.96 -18.97
C ARG A 106 -7.05 -6.81 -19.96
N ASP A 107 -6.62 -5.65 -19.48
CA ASP A 107 -6.29 -4.46 -20.28
C ASP A 107 -4.86 -4.55 -20.85
#